data_AF-A0A532CS47-F1
#
_entry.id   AF-A0A532CS47-F1
#
_cell.length_a   1.000
_cell.length_b   1.000
_cell.length_c   1.000
_cell.angle_alpha   90.00
_cell.angle_beta   90.00
_cell.angle_gamma   90.00
#
_symmetry.space_group_name_H-M   'P 1'
#
loop_
_entity.id
_entity.type
_entity.pdbx_description
1 polymer ?
#
loop_
_entity_poly.entity_id
_entity_poly.type
_entity_poly.pdbx_seq_one_letter_code
_entity_poly.pdbx_strand_id
1 'polypeptide(L)'
;MTTPSQSRAVLVTIQTPRVTREELESSLHELTRLVKTLGYHVVGQLTQKRSSDTFATVLGQGKLTELARWTGGPGTIAASFGKPMHKAALKHEAAVSDEAEESEERESDEPSETVPSPREQAQIVIVDCDLSPSQLKNLERAAGVPVLDRTGVIIEIFSRHARTRAARLQVEIARLNYLAPRVRESGGGSERQGGG
;
A
#
# COMPACT_ATOMS: atom_id res chain seq x y z
N MET A 1 -6.38 -2.42 34.33
CA MET A 1 -7.07 -1.44 33.46
C MET A 1 -6.50 -1.58 32.07
N THR A 2 -7.27 -2.12 31.13
CA THR A 2 -6.82 -2.40 29.76
C THR A 2 -6.90 -1.09 28.97
N THR A 3 -5.74 -0.50 28.65
CA THR A 3 -5.67 0.66 27.75
C THR A 3 -6.43 0.34 26.45
N PRO A 4 -7.35 1.18 25.96
CA PRO A 4 -7.99 0.92 24.68
C PRO A 4 -6.90 0.84 23.61
N SER A 5 -6.84 -0.28 22.88
CA SER A 5 -5.88 -0.47 21.80
C SER A 5 -6.18 0.57 20.73
N GLN A 6 -5.34 1.60 20.61
CA GLN A 6 -5.46 2.56 19.51
C GLN A 6 -5.33 1.82 18.18
N SER A 7 -6.23 2.08 17.23
CA SER A 7 -6.15 1.48 15.90
C SER A 7 -4.84 1.86 15.23
N ARG A 8 -4.13 0.89 14.66
CA ARG A 8 -2.78 1.07 14.13
C ARG A 8 -2.82 1.31 12.62
N ALA A 9 -1.97 2.20 12.12
CA ALA A 9 -1.86 2.54 10.69
C ALA A 9 -0.40 2.49 10.21
N VAL A 10 -0.20 2.17 8.94
CA VAL A 10 1.09 2.31 8.25
C VAL A 10 0.97 3.40 7.19
N LEU A 11 1.98 4.26 7.11
CA LEU A 11 2.06 5.26 6.04
C LEU A 11 2.91 4.74 4.89
N VAL A 12 2.47 5.02 3.68
CA VAL A 12 3.19 4.73 2.45
C VAL A 12 3.35 6.02 1.66
N THR A 13 4.57 6.30 1.22
CA THR A 13 4.86 7.52 0.45
C THR A 13 5.66 7.16 -0.80
N ILE A 14 5.33 7.85 -1.90
CA ILE A 14 6.04 7.73 -3.17
C ILE A 14 6.95 8.94 -3.33
N GLN A 15 8.26 8.69 -3.43
CA GLN A 15 9.22 9.73 -3.75
C GLN A 15 9.48 9.74 -5.26
N THR A 16 9.08 10.83 -5.91
CA THR A 16 9.44 11.11 -7.31
C THR A 16 10.71 11.97 -7.38
N PRO A 17 11.41 12.04 -8.52
CA PRO A 17 12.63 12.86 -8.64
C PRO A 17 12.37 14.36 -8.53
N ARG A 18 11.10 14.78 -8.60
CA ARG A 18 10.68 16.18 -8.52
C ARG A 18 10.50 16.69 -7.10
N VAL A 19 10.44 15.78 -6.12
CA VAL A 19 10.16 16.11 -4.72
C VAL A 19 11.44 15.97 -3.92
N THR A 20 11.82 17.04 -3.22
CA THR A 20 13.02 17.02 -2.36
C THR A 20 12.79 16.15 -1.13
N ARG A 21 13.86 15.80 -0.44
CA ARG A 21 13.74 15.01 0.80
C ARG A 21 13.02 15.80 1.89
N GLU A 22 13.27 17.11 1.95
CA GLU A 22 12.71 18.01 2.95
C GLU A 22 11.19 18.18 2.74
N GLU A 23 10.75 18.31 1.49
CA GLU A 23 9.32 18.35 1.13
C GLU A 23 8.63 17.04 1.49
N LEU A 24 9.26 15.90 1.21
CA LEU A 24 8.77 14.57 1.54
C LEU A 24 8.57 14.42 3.06
N GLU A 25 9.58 14.81 3.84
CA GLU A 25 9.52 14.76 5.29
C GLU A 25 8.42 15.68 5.83
N SER A 26 8.29 16.91 5.31
CA SER A 26 7.22 17.83 5.69
C SER A 26 5.82 17.24 5.42
N SER A 27 5.63 16.65 4.23
CA SER A 27 4.37 15.99 3.85
C SER A 27 4.02 14.83 4.79
N LEU A 28 5.01 13.99 5.12
CA LEU A 28 4.85 12.88 6.05
C LEU A 28 4.48 13.33 7.47
N HIS A 29 5.08 14.42 7.94
CA HIS A 29 4.72 15.01 9.23
C HIS A 29 3.27 15.51 9.24
N GLU A 30 2.82 16.16 8.16
CA GLU A 30 1.43 16.57 8.01
C GLU A 30 0.49 15.37 7.99
N LEU A 31 0.75 14.37 7.13
CA LEU A 31 -0.07 13.17 7.02
C LEU A 31 -0.16 12.43 8.35
N THR A 32 0.94 12.34 9.10
CA THR A 32 0.95 11.78 10.45
C THR A 32 -0.01 12.51 11.39
N ARG A 33 -0.09 13.85 11.34
CA ARG A 33 -1.05 14.62 12.13
C ARG A 33 -2.49 14.32 11.70
N LEU A 34 -2.76 14.25 10.41
CA LEU A 34 -4.09 13.94 9.87
C LEU A 34 -4.57 12.55 10.33
N VAL A 35 -3.70 11.55 10.23
CA VAL A 35 -3.97 10.17 10.64
C VAL A 35 -4.22 10.07 12.16
N LYS A 36 -3.47 10.83 12.97
CA LYS A 36 -3.74 10.96 14.41
C LYS A 36 -5.11 11.61 14.70
N THR A 37 -5.52 12.61 13.94
CA THR A 37 -6.87 13.22 14.03
C THR A 37 -7.98 12.20 13.73
N LEU A 38 -7.71 11.23 12.86
CA LEU A 38 -8.61 10.09 12.61
C LEU A 38 -8.58 9.02 13.72
N GLY A 39 -7.76 9.20 14.76
CA GLY A 39 -7.67 8.28 15.90
C GLY A 39 -6.75 7.08 15.67
N TYR A 40 -5.91 7.12 14.63
CA TYR A 40 -4.95 6.05 14.36
C TYR A 40 -3.55 6.39 14.91
N HIS A 41 -2.87 5.36 15.41
CA HIS A 41 -1.45 5.41 15.77
C HIS A 41 -0.59 4.89 14.60
N VAL A 42 0.34 5.71 14.12
CA VAL A 42 1.25 5.31 13.05
C VAL A 42 2.33 4.39 13.60
N VAL A 43 2.42 3.16 13.07
CA VAL A 43 3.35 2.12 13.55
C VAL A 43 4.49 1.81 12.57
N GLY A 44 4.39 2.31 11.35
CA GLY A 44 5.40 2.15 10.32
C GLY A 44 5.25 3.21 9.22
N GLN A 45 6.35 3.52 8.55
CA GLN A 45 6.38 4.39 7.39
C GLN A 45 7.25 3.75 6.31
N LEU A 46 6.76 3.77 5.07
CA LEU A 46 7.40 3.11 3.95
C LEU A 46 7.53 4.06 2.77
N THR A 47 8.76 4.32 2.34
CA THR A 47 9.04 5.16 1.17
C THR A 47 9.43 4.31 -0.03
N GLN A 48 8.75 4.51 -1.15
CA GLN A 48 9.07 3.91 -2.46
C GLN A 48 9.55 4.99 -3.41
N LYS A 49 10.80 4.87 -3.89
CA LYS A 49 11.30 5.72 -4.98
C LYS A 49 10.70 5.26 -6.31
N ARG A 50 10.20 6.19 -7.13
CA ARG A 50 9.71 5.97 -8.49
C ARG A 50 10.13 7.11 -9.40
N SER A 51 10.15 6.88 -10.71
CA SER A 51 10.36 7.96 -11.69
C SER A 51 9.09 8.79 -11.95
N SER A 52 7.91 8.28 -11.60
CA SER A 52 6.57 8.87 -11.82
C SER A 52 5.54 8.22 -10.88
N ASP A 53 4.36 8.81 -10.77
CA ASP A 53 3.17 8.36 -10.03
C ASP A 53 2.19 7.50 -10.87
N THR A 54 2.39 7.41 -12.19
CA THR A 54 1.42 6.80 -13.13
C THR A 54 1.51 5.26 -13.21
N PHE A 55 2.30 4.62 -12.34
CA PHE A 55 2.49 3.17 -12.41
C PHE A 55 1.24 2.40 -11.95
N ALA A 56 0.86 1.35 -12.69
CA ALA A 56 -0.23 0.45 -12.28
C ALA A 56 0.00 -0.17 -10.89
N THR A 57 1.27 -0.37 -10.53
CA THR A 57 1.69 -0.90 -9.23
C THR A 57 2.48 0.16 -8.46
N VAL A 58 1.92 0.62 -7.35
CA VAL A 58 2.51 1.67 -6.50
C VAL A 58 3.81 1.17 -5.84
N LEU A 59 3.76 0.01 -5.19
CA LEU A 59 4.89 -0.56 -4.44
C LEU A 59 5.54 -1.75 -5.16
N GLY A 60 6.86 -1.82 -5.17
CA GLY A 60 7.58 -3.01 -5.67
C GLY A 60 7.40 -4.22 -4.75
N GLN A 61 7.70 -5.44 -5.24
CA GLN A 61 7.51 -6.69 -4.49
C GLN A 61 8.19 -6.69 -3.11
N GLY A 62 9.45 -6.23 -3.02
CA GLY A 62 10.15 -6.16 -1.72
C GLY A 62 9.46 -5.22 -0.73
N LYS A 63 8.92 -4.10 -1.22
CA LYS A 63 8.19 -3.12 -0.41
C LYS A 63 6.80 -3.59 -0.02
N LEU A 64 6.15 -4.42 -0.84
CA LEU A 64 4.91 -5.11 -0.48
C LEU A 64 5.15 -6.19 0.58
N THR A 65 6.27 -6.91 0.50
CA THR A 65 6.66 -7.88 1.54
C THR A 65 6.95 -7.16 2.87
N GLU A 66 7.64 -6.01 2.83
CA GLU A 66 7.85 -5.17 4.01
C GLU A 66 6.52 -4.65 4.59
N LEU A 67 5.58 -4.22 3.73
CA LEU A 67 4.25 -3.80 4.15
C LEU A 67 3.47 -4.93 4.85
N ALA A 68 3.55 -6.15 4.31
CA ALA A 68 2.91 -7.33 4.88
C ALA A 68 3.39 -7.65 6.30
N ARG A 69 4.65 -7.33 6.64
CA ARG A 69 5.15 -7.48 8.01
C ARG A 69 4.35 -6.66 9.01
N TRP A 70 3.85 -5.49 8.63
CA TRP A 70 3.00 -4.70 9.53
C TRP A 70 1.52 -5.05 9.43
N THR A 71 1.02 -5.42 8.26
CA THR A 71 -0.44 -5.61 8.04
C THR A 71 -0.91 -7.06 8.20
N GLY A 72 -0.01 -8.04 8.16
CA GLY A 72 -0.35 -9.46 8.08
C GLY A 72 -0.93 -9.89 6.71
N GLY A 73 -0.83 -9.02 5.70
CA GLY A 73 -1.37 -9.27 4.37
C GLY A 73 -0.51 -10.17 3.47
N PRO A 74 -0.98 -10.50 2.25
CA PRO A 74 -0.27 -11.38 1.33
C PRO A 74 1.09 -10.87 0.84
N GLY A 75 1.34 -9.57 0.87
CA GLY A 75 2.61 -8.96 0.43
C GLY A 75 2.92 -9.10 -1.05
N THR A 76 1.94 -9.53 -1.85
CA THR A 76 2.09 -9.79 -3.29
C THR A 76 0.86 -9.29 -4.05
N ILE A 77 1.07 -8.85 -5.29
CA ILE A 77 -0.01 -8.53 -6.24
C ILE A 77 0.02 -9.61 -7.31
N ALA A 78 -1.07 -10.39 -7.44
CA ALA A 78 -1.23 -11.29 -8.57
C ALA A 78 -1.08 -10.49 -9.87
N ALA A 79 -0.22 -10.95 -10.77
CA ALA A 79 0.11 -10.25 -12.02
C ALA A 79 -1.15 -10.01 -12.85
N SER A 80 -1.84 -8.90 -12.60
CA SER A 80 -2.98 -8.46 -13.37
C SER A 80 -2.42 -7.71 -14.58
N PHE A 81 -2.35 -8.43 -15.70
CA PHE A 81 -1.93 -7.95 -17.01
C PHE A 81 -0.54 -7.31 -17.05
N GLY A 82 0.49 -8.15 -17.00
CA GLY A 82 1.80 -7.76 -17.50
C GLY A 82 1.71 -7.45 -19.00
N LYS A 83 2.02 -6.20 -19.37
CA LYS A 83 2.53 -5.93 -20.73
C LYS A 83 3.72 -6.87 -20.94
N PRO A 84 3.78 -7.69 -22.01
CA PRO A 84 4.90 -8.60 -22.21
C PRO A 84 6.17 -7.77 -22.27
N MET A 85 7.06 -7.96 -21.31
CA MET A 85 8.39 -7.37 -21.38
C MET A 85 9.13 -8.03 -22.54
N HIS A 86 9.75 -7.23 -23.40
CA HIS A 86 10.57 -7.70 -24.49
C HIS A 86 11.62 -8.69 -23.95
N LYS A 87 11.50 -9.94 -24.41
CA LYS A 87 12.43 -11.04 -24.19
C LYS A 87 13.71 -10.78 -24.98
N ALA A 88 14.58 -9.91 -24.47
CA ALA A 88 15.88 -9.61 -25.06
C ALA A 88 16.89 -9.18 -24.00
N ALA A 89 17.18 -10.05 -23.02
CA ALA A 89 18.34 -9.94 -22.15
C ALA A 89 18.66 -11.30 -21.49
N LEU A 90 18.80 -12.35 -22.30
CA LEU A 90 19.42 -13.60 -21.87
C LEU A 90 20.29 -14.10 -23.02
N LYS A 91 21.49 -13.51 -23.13
CA LYS A 91 22.60 -14.12 -23.85
C LYS A 91 23.90 -13.55 -23.29
N HIS A 92 24.66 -14.41 -22.63
CA HIS A 92 26.12 -14.47 -22.44
C HIS A 92 26.31 -15.55 -21.35
N GLU A 93 26.53 -16.82 -21.74
CA GLU A 93 27.87 -17.45 -21.92
C GLU A 93 28.57 -17.66 -20.56
N ALA A 94 29.14 -18.80 -20.18
CA ALA A 94 29.32 -20.10 -20.82
C ALA A 94 29.75 -21.15 -19.75
N ALA A 95 29.52 -22.43 -20.10
CA ALA A 95 30.23 -23.68 -19.77
C ALA A 95 31.24 -23.82 -18.58
N VAL A 96 30.88 -24.76 -17.70
CA VAL A 96 31.59 -25.97 -17.17
C VAL A 96 32.90 -25.87 -16.36
N SER A 97 32.85 -26.40 -15.12
CA SER A 97 33.77 -27.35 -14.43
C SER A 97 33.20 -27.57 -13.01
N ASP A 98 32.58 -28.71 -12.68
CA ASP A 98 33.15 -29.96 -12.11
C ASP A 98 34.34 -29.77 -11.16
N GLU A 99 34.09 -29.88 -9.84
CA GLU A 99 34.87 -30.65 -8.85
C GLU A 99 34.25 -30.50 -7.44
N ALA A 100 34.48 -31.53 -6.60
CA ALA A 100 33.71 -31.95 -5.44
C ALA A 100 34.16 -31.38 -4.07
N GLU A 101 33.32 -31.67 -3.06
CA GLU A 101 33.55 -31.62 -1.59
C GLU A 101 33.56 -30.21 -0.96
N GLU A 102 33.04 -29.94 0.24
CA GLU A 102 32.80 -30.73 1.43
C GLU A 102 31.68 -30.04 2.25
N SER A 103 30.92 -30.84 2.99
CA SER A 103 29.84 -30.43 3.87
C SER A 103 30.33 -29.68 5.11
N GLU A 104 29.88 -28.43 5.28
CA GLU A 104 29.85 -27.76 6.59
C GLU A 104 28.39 -27.44 6.95
N GLU A 105 27.96 -28.05 8.05
CA GLU A 105 26.68 -27.80 8.72
C GLU A 105 26.61 -26.33 9.14
N ARG A 106 26.01 -25.49 8.30
CA ARG A 106 25.63 -24.15 8.71
C ARG A 106 24.35 -24.25 9.51
N GLU A 107 24.49 -24.03 10.81
CA GLU A 107 23.40 -23.72 11.74
C GLU A 107 22.37 -22.86 11.01
N SER A 108 21.16 -23.42 10.92
CA SER A 108 20.00 -22.74 10.40
C SER A 108 19.63 -21.67 11.42
N ASP A 109 20.28 -20.51 11.33
CA ASP A 109 19.77 -19.29 11.93
C ASP A 109 18.53 -18.90 11.12
N GLU A 110 17.42 -19.62 11.36
CA GLU A 110 16.11 -19.14 10.96
C GLU A 110 15.97 -17.76 11.60
N PRO A 111 15.86 -16.67 10.82
CA PRO A 111 15.42 -15.43 11.43
C PRO A 111 14.02 -15.74 11.93
N SER A 112 13.86 -15.84 13.25
CA SER A 112 12.58 -15.97 13.92
C SER A 112 11.65 -14.92 13.32
N GLU A 113 10.84 -15.32 12.33
CA GLU A 113 9.77 -14.52 11.77
C GLU A 113 8.73 -14.42 12.88
N THR A 114 8.96 -13.48 13.80
CA THR A 114 7.97 -13.07 14.77
C THR A 114 6.86 -12.40 13.97
N VAL A 115 5.96 -13.23 13.44
CA VAL A 115 4.71 -12.78 12.87
C VAL A 115 4.04 -11.95 13.96
N PRO A 116 3.83 -10.65 13.75
CA PRO A 116 3.31 -9.79 14.80
C PRO A 116 1.97 -10.33 15.24
N SER A 117 1.76 -10.34 16.56
CA SER A 117 0.49 -10.78 17.11
C SER A 117 -0.65 -9.97 16.47
N PRO A 118 -1.87 -10.50 16.30
CA PRO A 118 -2.96 -9.78 15.64
C PRO A 118 -3.28 -8.40 16.25
N ARG A 119 -2.89 -8.17 17.51
CA ARG A 119 -3.02 -6.87 18.20
C ARG A 119 -1.96 -5.84 17.80
N GLU A 120 -0.87 -6.29 17.19
CA GLU A 120 0.26 -5.47 16.73
C GLU A 120 0.19 -5.15 15.24
N GLN A 121 -0.75 -5.75 14.51
CA GLN A 121 -0.93 -5.51 13.10
C GLN A 121 -1.61 -4.17 12.83
N ALA A 122 -1.19 -3.51 11.76
CA ALA A 122 -1.82 -2.31 11.25
C ALA A 122 -3.16 -2.67 10.60
N GLN A 123 -4.21 -1.93 10.97
CA GLN A 123 -5.58 -2.17 10.50
C GLN A 123 -5.89 -1.40 9.21
N ILE A 124 -5.02 -0.46 8.84
CA ILE A 124 -5.20 0.40 7.67
C ILE A 124 -3.84 0.84 7.11
N VAL A 125 -3.78 0.99 5.81
CA VAL A 125 -2.65 1.60 5.11
C VAL A 125 -3.08 2.95 4.56
N ILE A 126 -2.27 3.98 4.81
CA ILE A 126 -2.51 5.34 4.33
C ILE A 126 -1.44 5.72 3.33
N VAL A 127 -1.84 6.17 2.14
CA VAL A 127 -0.91 6.53 1.06
C VAL A 127 -0.90 8.04 0.86
N ASP A 128 0.29 8.64 0.85
CA ASP A 128 0.50 10.10 0.78
C ASP A 128 0.28 10.71 -0.62
N CYS A 129 -0.32 9.96 -1.54
CA CYS A 129 -0.65 10.46 -2.87
C CYS A 129 -2.02 9.93 -3.28
N ASP A 130 -2.68 10.64 -4.19
CA ASP A 130 -3.96 10.17 -4.73
C ASP A 130 -3.76 8.91 -5.57
N LEU A 131 -4.67 7.95 -5.39
CA LEU A 131 -4.61 6.67 -6.08
C LEU A 131 -5.71 6.58 -7.13
N SER A 132 -5.39 5.93 -8.25
CA SER A 132 -6.41 5.43 -9.16
C SER A 132 -7.17 4.27 -8.51
N PRO A 133 -8.43 4.01 -8.93
CA PRO A 133 -9.21 2.88 -8.43
C PRO A 133 -8.47 1.54 -8.49
N SER A 134 -7.78 1.25 -9.59
CA SER A 134 -7.07 -0.01 -9.77
C SER A 134 -5.82 -0.09 -8.88
N GLN A 135 -5.10 1.03 -8.68
CA GLN A 135 -3.96 1.09 -7.75
C GLN A 135 -4.42 0.80 -6.30
N LEU A 136 -5.51 1.42 -5.87
CA LEU A 136 -6.08 1.23 -4.54
C LEU A 136 -6.47 -0.23 -4.34
N LYS A 137 -7.23 -0.82 -5.27
CA LYS A 137 -7.63 -2.24 -5.22
C LYS A 137 -6.46 -3.20 -5.17
N ASN A 138 -5.41 -2.93 -5.94
CA ASN A 138 -4.21 -3.76 -5.95
C ASN A 138 -3.46 -3.68 -4.62
N LEU A 139 -3.35 -2.48 -4.02
CA LEU A 139 -2.76 -2.31 -2.70
C LEU A 139 -3.60 -2.96 -1.60
N GLU A 140 -4.92 -2.85 -1.63
CA GLU A 140 -5.80 -3.51 -0.65
C GLU A 140 -5.63 -5.03 -0.68
N ARG A 141 -5.58 -5.62 -1.88
CA ARG A 141 -5.33 -7.05 -2.06
C ARG A 141 -3.98 -7.49 -1.50
N ALA A 142 -2.93 -6.69 -1.71
CA ALA A 142 -1.59 -7.03 -1.25
C ALA A 142 -1.39 -6.76 0.25
N ALA A 143 -2.04 -5.72 0.79
CA ALA A 143 -1.96 -5.33 2.19
C ALA A 143 -2.89 -6.17 3.08
N GLY A 144 -3.96 -6.75 2.54
CA GLY A 144 -4.96 -7.52 3.30
C GLY A 144 -5.84 -6.65 4.21
N VAL A 145 -5.67 -5.33 4.17
CA VAL A 145 -6.38 -4.35 5.00
C VAL A 145 -6.85 -3.18 4.13
N PRO A 146 -7.83 -2.39 4.57
CA PRO A 146 -8.28 -1.20 3.86
C PRO A 146 -7.12 -0.24 3.55
N VAL A 147 -7.19 0.40 2.39
CA VAL A 147 -6.22 1.41 1.97
C VAL A 147 -6.95 2.73 1.74
N LEU A 148 -6.46 3.80 2.34
CA LEU A 148 -6.90 5.16 2.03
C LEU A 148 -5.75 5.95 1.43
N ASP A 149 -6.05 6.68 0.36
CA ASP A 149 -5.16 7.72 -0.13
C ASP A 149 -5.37 9.03 0.62
N ARG A 150 -4.56 10.03 0.29
CA ARG A 150 -4.60 11.35 0.92
C ARG A 150 -5.97 12.00 0.80
N THR A 151 -6.58 11.98 -0.39
CA THR A 151 -7.96 12.49 -0.58
C THR A 151 -8.97 11.78 0.31
N GLY A 152 -8.89 10.44 0.44
CA GLY A 152 -9.76 9.66 1.32
C GLY A 152 -9.62 10.05 2.80
N VAL A 153 -8.40 10.27 3.28
CA VAL A 153 -8.13 10.75 4.65
C VAL A 153 -8.81 12.11 4.89
N ILE A 154 -8.65 13.05 3.96
CA ILE A 154 -9.23 14.38 4.08
C ILE A 154 -10.76 14.33 4.12
N ILE A 155 -11.37 13.54 3.22
CA ILE A 155 -12.83 13.34 3.20
C ILE A 155 -13.33 12.74 4.52
N GLU A 156 -12.63 11.75 5.06
CA GLU A 156 -13.00 11.11 6.32
C GLU A 156 -12.89 12.08 7.51
N ILE A 157 -11.84 12.90 7.56
CA ILE A 157 -11.69 13.95 8.58
C ILE A 157 -12.86 14.92 8.48
N PHE A 158 -13.16 15.46 7.31
CA PHE A 158 -14.27 16.40 7.16
C PHE A 158 -15.62 15.76 7.48
N SER A 159 -15.82 14.48 7.14
CA SER A 159 -17.05 13.74 7.46
C SER A 159 -17.30 13.68 8.96
N ARG A 160 -16.26 13.49 9.77
CA ARG A 160 -16.35 13.48 11.24
C ARG A 160 -16.63 14.86 11.84
N HIS A 161 -16.21 15.94 11.17
CA HIS A 161 -16.31 17.31 11.68
C HIS A 161 -17.48 18.11 11.10
N ALA A 162 -18.13 17.65 10.03
CA ALA A 162 -19.24 18.35 9.39
C ALA A 162 -20.51 18.39 10.27
N ARG A 163 -20.76 19.53 10.93
CA ARG A 163 -21.92 19.71 11.82
C ARG A 163 -23.15 20.33 11.16
N THR A 164 -22.96 21.29 10.25
CA THR A 164 -24.07 22.00 9.61
C THR A 164 -24.65 21.21 8.44
N ARG A 165 -25.91 21.47 8.07
CA ARG A 165 -26.55 20.81 6.91
C ARG A 165 -25.76 21.07 5.62
N ALA A 166 -25.34 22.32 5.39
CA ALA A 166 -24.56 22.69 4.22
C ALA A 166 -23.20 21.98 4.17
N ALA A 167 -22.47 21.95 5.29
CA ALA A 167 -21.19 21.26 5.36
C ALA A 167 -21.33 19.75 5.12
N ARG A 168 -22.35 19.11 5.71
CA ARG A 168 -22.64 17.69 5.49
C ARG A 168 -22.90 17.39 4.02
N LEU A 169 -23.69 18.23 3.35
CA LEU A 169 -23.97 18.07 1.91
C LEU A 169 -22.71 18.23 1.07
N GLN A 170 -21.87 19.24 1.34
CA GLN A 170 -20.62 19.44 0.60
C GLN A 170 -19.65 18.28 0.76
N VAL A 171 -19.50 17.78 1.99
CA VAL A 171 -18.65 16.62 2.27
C VAL A 171 -19.21 15.37 1.61
N GLU A 172 -20.53 15.17 1.63
CA GLU A 172 -21.13 14.02 0.96
C GLU A 172 -20.97 14.09 -0.57
N ILE A 173 -21.08 15.27 -1.18
CA ILE A 173 -20.76 15.46 -2.61
C ILE A 173 -19.32 15.05 -2.90
N ALA A 174 -18.36 15.51 -2.08
CA ALA A 174 -16.95 15.13 -2.24
C ALA A 174 -16.74 13.62 -2.07
N ARG A 175 -17.36 13.01 -1.06
CA ARG A 175 -17.32 11.57 -0.80
C ARG A 175 -17.90 10.77 -1.96
N LEU A 176 -19.04 11.16 -2.50
CA LEU A 176 -19.67 10.50 -3.64
C LEU A 176 -18.79 10.60 -4.89
N ASN A 177 -18.21 11.77 -5.17
CA ASN A 177 -17.28 11.95 -6.30
C ASN A 177 -16.02 11.09 -6.15
N TYR A 178 -15.52 10.91 -4.92
CA TYR A 178 -14.37 10.06 -4.63
C TYR A 178 -14.68 8.56 -4.77
N LEU A 179 -15.85 8.13 -4.29
CA LEU A 179 -16.28 6.73 -4.28
C LEU A 179 -16.80 6.25 -5.64
N ALA A 180 -17.52 7.08 -6.39
CA ALA A 180 -18.12 6.71 -7.68
C ALA A 180 -17.17 6.00 -8.66
N PRO A 181 -15.94 6.50 -8.94
CA PRO A 181 -15.00 5.81 -9.83
C PRO A 181 -14.47 4.49 -9.23
N ARG A 182 -14.40 4.38 -7.90
CA ARG A 182 -13.86 3.19 -7.18
C ARG A 182 -14.87 2.03 -7.13
N VAL A 183 -16.16 2.35 -7.03
CA VAL A 183 -17.25 1.36 -7.06
C VAL A 183 -17.38 0.73 -8.44
N ARG A 184 -17.28 1.52 -9.53
CA ARG A 184 -17.38 1.01 -10.91
C ARG A 184 -16.31 -0.05 -11.21
N GLU A 185 -15.09 0.17 -10.76
CA GLU A 185 -13.96 -0.77 -10.91
C GLU A 185 -14.06 -2.02 -10.02
N SER A 186 -14.88 -1.96 -8.97
CA SER A 186 -15.20 -3.14 -8.16
C SER A 186 -16.22 -4.04 -8.85
N GLY A 187 -17.18 -3.46 -9.58
CA GLY A 187 -18.22 -4.21 -10.33
C GLY A 187 -17.76 -4.84 -11.64
N GLY A 188 -16.76 -4.26 -12.33
CA GLY A 188 -16.30 -4.72 -13.65
C GLY A 188 -15.67 -6.12 -13.71
N GLY A 189 -15.49 -6.79 -12.57
CA GLY A 189 -15.05 -8.20 -12.51
C GLY A 189 -16.17 -9.22 -12.79
N SER A 190 -17.44 -8.84 -12.66
CA SER A 190 -18.56 -9.78 -12.79
C SER A 190 -19.20 -9.81 -14.19
N GLU A 191 -18.94 -8.81 -15.04
CA GLU A 191 -19.61 -8.66 -16.36
C GLU A 191 -18.82 -9.24 -17.54
N ARG A 192 -17.59 -9.73 -17.35
CA ARG A 192 -16.77 -10.28 -18.44
C ARG A 192 -16.99 -11.77 -18.73
N GLN A 193 -17.99 -12.40 -18.11
CA GLN A 193 -18.36 -13.80 -18.34
C GLN A 193 -19.77 -13.94 -18.96
N GLY A 194 -20.05 -13.11 -19.98
CA GLY A 194 -21.35 -13.07 -20.64
C GLY A 194 -21.25 -12.53 -22.06
N GLY A 195 -20.53 -13.22 -22.93
CA GLY A 195 -20.47 -12.90 -24.36
C GLY A 195 -19.59 -13.90 -25.08
N GLY A 196 -20.22 -14.93 -25.65
CA GLY A 196 -19.59 -15.83 -26.62
C GLY A 196 -19.45 -15.20 -27.99
#